data_AF-A0A4R2MKT4-F1
#
_entry.id   AF-A0A4R2MKT4-F1
#
_cell.length_a   1.000
_cell.length_b   1.000
_cell.length_c   1.000
_cell.angle_alpha   90.00
_cell.angle_beta   90.00
_cell.angle_gamma   90.00
#
_symmetry.space_group_name_H-M   'P 1'
#
loop_
_entity.id
_entity.type
_entity.pdbx_description
1 polymer ?
#
loop_
_entity_poly.entity_id
_entity_poly.type
_entity_poly.pdbx_seq_one_letter_code
_entity_poly.pdbx_strand_id
1 'polypeptide(L)'
;MRLTADHPLQLVAGLTVWAAWFVAVYGGLSLGCAWVPPDPAEGAATALNAALLGFSVLSCAALAAAAWVCARAARRRTQHARRFVAAVSAALYGVAALSTAVIALPLLALPPCI
;
A
#
# COMPACT_ATOMS: atom_id res chain seq x y z
N MET A 1 -19.13 4.46 -12.29
CA MET A 1 -18.04 5.05 -13.10
C MET A 1 -16.92 4.03 -13.23
N ARG A 2 -16.58 3.56 -14.44
CA ARG A 2 -15.42 2.68 -14.64
C ARG A 2 -14.18 3.58 -14.72
N LEU A 3 -13.29 3.52 -13.72
CA LEU A 3 -12.00 4.22 -13.77
C LEU A 3 -11.15 3.56 -14.85
N THR A 4 -11.13 4.14 -16.04
CA THR A 4 -10.23 3.75 -17.12
C THR A 4 -8.79 4.12 -16.73
N ALA A 5 -7.82 3.28 -17.09
CA ALA A 5 -6.39 3.48 -16.76
C ALA A 5 -5.78 4.79 -17.33
N ASP A 6 -6.50 5.45 -18.24
CA ASP A 6 -6.14 6.74 -18.84
C ASP A 6 -6.78 7.95 -18.13
N HIS A 7 -7.55 7.75 -17.07
CA HIS A 7 -8.15 8.86 -16.34
C HIS A 7 -7.13 9.49 -15.38
N PRO A 8 -6.96 10.83 -15.38
CA PRO A 8 -5.99 11.51 -14.51
C PRO A 8 -6.24 11.28 -13.01
N LEU A 9 -7.45 10.87 -12.63
CA LEU A 9 -7.77 10.45 -11.26
C LEU A 9 -6.92 9.27 -10.79
N GLN A 10 -6.35 8.44 -11.68
CA GLN A 10 -5.43 7.38 -11.25
C GLN A 10 -4.14 7.91 -10.63
N LEU A 11 -3.69 9.11 -11.00
CA LEU A 11 -2.51 9.73 -10.36
C LEU A 11 -2.79 10.02 -8.88
N VAL A 12 -3.98 10.52 -8.57
CA VAL A 12 -4.38 10.86 -7.20
C VAL A 12 -4.76 9.59 -6.42
N ALA A 13 -5.45 8.65 -7.07
CA ALA A 13 -5.96 7.45 -6.41
C ALA A 13 -4.85 6.59 -5.81
N GLY A 14 -3.69 6.44 -6.48
CA GLY A 14 -2.56 5.70 -5.92
C GLY A 14 -2.03 6.31 -4.62
N LEU A 15 -1.85 7.63 -4.62
CA LEU A 15 -1.39 8.35 -3.43
C LEU A 15 -2.44 8.32 -2.31
N THR A 16 -3.72 8.47 -2.64
CA THR A 16 -4.81 8.41 -1.65
C THR A 16 -4.91 7.04 -0.99
N VAL A 17 -4.84 5.96 -1.77
CA VAL A 17 -4.89 4.59 -1.22
C VAL A 17 -3.68 4.33 -0.32
N TRP A 18 -2.49 4.76 -0.76
CA TRP A 18 -1.27 4.63 0.03
C TRP A 18 -1.33 5.43 1.34
N ALA A 19 -1.80 6.68 1.29
CA ALA A 19 -1.96 7.52 2.48
C ALA A 19 -3.00 6.96 3.44
N ALA A 20 -4.13 6.45 2.94
CA ALA A 20 -5.15 5.79 3.75
C ALA A 20 -4.59 4.53 4.44
N TRP A 21 -3.81 3.72 3.71
CA TRP A 21 -3.12 2.56 4.28
C TRP A 21 -2.14 2.98 5.39
N PHE A 22 -1.34 4.03 5.15
CA PHE A 22 -0.39 4.55 6.12
C PHE A 22 -1.09 4.98 7.43
N VAL A 23 -2.15 5.77 7.32
CA VAL A 23 -2.95 6.20 8.49
C VAL A 23 -3.55 5.01 9.22
N ALA A 24 -4.08 4.02 8.49
CA ALA A 24 -4.66 2.82 9.10
C ALA A 24 -3.62 1.98 9.85
N VAL A 25 -2.41 1.79 9.32
CA VAL A 25 -1.37 1.00 9.99
C VAL A 25 -0.84 1.71 11.23
N TYR A 26 -0.44 2.97 11.12
CA TYR A 26 0.09 3.72 12.27
C TYR A 26 -0.97 4.01 13.33
N GLY A 27 -2.19 4.32 12.91
CA GLY A 27 -3.34 4.48 13.80
C GLY A 27 -3.71 3.16 14.47
N GLY A 28 -3.71 2.04 13.73
CA GLY A 28 -3.96 0.71 14.25
C GLY A 28 -2.92 0.27 15.28
N LEU A 29 -1.64 0.56 15.05
CA LEU A 29 -0.57 0.36 16.02
C LEU A 29 -0.80 1.19 17.30
N SER A 30 -1.07 2.49 17.14
CA SER A 30 -1.26 3.40 18.27
C SER A 30 -2.48 3.02 19.13
N LEU A 31 -3.60 2.71 18.49
CA LEU A 31 -4.82 2.27 19.17
C LEU A 31 -4.65 0.86 19.76
N GLY A 32 -4.01 -0.06 19.02
CA GLY A 32 -3.73 -1.41 19.48
C GLY A 32 -2.90 -1.41 20.75
N CYS A 33 -1.79 -0.67 20.77
CA CYS A 33 -0.94 -0.54 21.96
C CYS A 33 -1.66 0.13 23.14
N ALA A 34 -2.55 1.10 22.89
CA ALA A 34 -3.27 1.80 23.96
C ALA A 34 -4.41 0.96 24.59
N TRP A 35 -5.09 0.12 23.80
CA TRP A 35 -6.26 -0.63 24.26
C TRP A 35 -5.94 -2.06 24.69
N VAL A 36 -5.05 -2.74 23.97
CA VAL A 36 -4.66 -4.13 24.22
C VAL A 36 -3.14 -4.24 24.06
N PRO A 37 -2.36 -3.83 25.08
CA PRO A 37 -0.92 -3.97 25.04
C PRO A 37 -0.56 -5.47 24.98
N PRO A 38 0.15 -5.91 23.94
CA PRO A 38 0.58 -7.30 23.83
C PRO A 38 1.65 -7.61 24.89
N ASP A 39 1.73 -8.88 25.30
CA ASP A 39 2.72 -9.33 26.26
C ASP A 39 4.13 -9.13 25.67
N PRO A 40 5.04 -8.41 26.36
CA PRO A 40 6.43 -8.22 25.90
C PRO A 40 7.16 -9.53 25.60
N ALA A 41 6.74 -10.65 26.19
CA ALA A 41 7.31 -11.97 25.94
C ALA A 41 6.99 -12.52 24.53
N GLU A 42 5.93 -12.06 23.87
CA GLU A 42 5.56 -12.49 22.50
C GLU A 42 6.44 -11.83 21.42
N GLY A 43 7.17 -10.76 21.75
CA GLY A 43 8.05 -10.06 20.83
C GLY A 43 7.30 -9.53 19.59
N ALA A 44 7.78 -9.88 18.39
CA ALA A 44 7.16 -9.46 17.13
C ALA A 44 5.95 -10.33 16.70
N ALA A 45 5.76 -11.50 17.31
CA ALA A 45 4.77 -12.50 16.89
C ALA A 45 3.40 -12.29 17.55
N THR A 46 2.89 -11.07 17.52
CA THR A 46 1.60 -10.71 18.13
C THR A 46 0.46 -10.77 17.11
N ALA A 47 -0.77 -11.00 17.58
CA ALA A 47 -1.97 -10.94 16.74
C ALA A 47 -2.12 -9.56 16.05
N LEU A 48 -1.68 -8.48 16.72
CA LEU A 48 -1.68 -7.12 16.19
C LEU A 48 -0.73 -7.00 14.98
N ASN A 49 0.53 -7.45 15.13
CA ASN A 49 1.49 -7.45 14.02
C ASN A 49 1.01 -8.34 12.87
N ALA A 50 0.46 -9.52 13.15
CA ALA A 50 -0.08 -10.40 12.11
C ALA A 50 -1.22 -9.75 11.31
N ALA A 51 -2.15 -9.08 11.99
CA ALA A 51 -3.26 -8.37 11.34
C ALA A 51 -2.77 -7.19 10.49
N LEU A 52 -1.86 -6.37 11.03
CA LEU A 52 -1.28 -5.22 10.33
C LEU A 52 -0.41 -5.66 9.14
N LEU A 53 0.37 -6.72 9.30
CA LEU A 53 1.17 -7.30 8.23
C LEU A 53 0.26 -7.86 7.13
N GLY A 54 -0.79 -8.60 7.49
CA GLY A 54 -1.78 -9.11 6.53
C GLY A 54 -2.44 -7.99 5.73
N PHE A 55 -2.89 -6.93 6.41
CA PHE A 55 -3.46 -5.74 5.75
C PHE A 55 -2.45 -5.04 4.82
N SER A 56 -1.18 -5.00 5.23
CA SER A 56 -0.09 -4.42 4.44
C SER A 56 0.24 -5.24 3.20
N VAL A 57 0.29 -6.57 3.32
CA VAL A 57 0.49 -7.49 2.18
C VAL A 57 -0.66 -7.37 1.19
N LEU A 58 -1.91 -7.34 1.66
CA LEU A 58 -3.08 -7.17 0.80
C LEU A 58 -3.05 -5.83 0.06
N SER A 59 -2.72 -4.75 0.77
CA SER A 59 -2.63 -3.41 0.18
C SER A 59 -1.50 -3.31 -0.83
N CYS A 60 -0.32 -3.86 -0.51
CA CYS A 60 0.81 -3.94 -1.43
C CYS A 60 0.46 -4.74 -2.69
N ALA A 61 -0.18 -5.90 -2.55
CA ALA A 61 -0.61 -6.72 -3.68
C ALA A 61 -1.64 -5.99 -4.56
N ALA A 62 -2.60 -5.29 -3.96
CA ALA A 62 -3.57 -4.48 -4.70
C ALA A 62 -2.91 -3.34 -5.48
N LEU A 63 -1.96 -2.62 -4.86
CA LEU A 63 -1.19 -1.56 -5.51
C LEU A 63 -0.30 -2.11 -6.64
N ALA A 64 0.38 -3.23 -6.42
CA ALA A 64 1.20 -3.88 -7.44
C ALA A 64 0.36 -4.38 -8.62
N ALA A 65 -0.82 -4.96 -8.36
CA ALA A 65 -1.75 -5.37 -9.41
C ALA A 65 -2.25 -4.16 -10.21
N ALA A 66 -2.60 -3.06 -9.54
CA ALA A 66 -2.97 -1.81 -10.19
C ALA A 66 -1.83 -1.25 -11.05
N ALA A 67 -0.60 -1.23 -10.53
CA ALA A 67 0.60 -0.83 -11.27
C ALA A 67 0.78 -1.67 -12.55
N TRP A 68 0.61 -2.99 -12.44
CA TRP A 68 0.75 -3.91 -13.57
C TRP A 68 -0.31 -3.70 -14.64
N VAL A 69 -1.57 -3.50 -14.24
CA VAL A 69 -2.67 -3.16 -15.15
C VAL A 69 -2.39 -1.85 -15.89
N CYS A 70 -1.93 -0.82 -15.18
CA CYS A 70 -1.57 0.48 -15.78
C CYS A 70 -0.39 0.37 -16.74
N ALA A 71 0.65 -0.38 -16.38
CA ALA A 71 1.81 -0.63 -17.24
C ALA A 71 1.43 -1.42 -18.50
N ARG A 72 0.53 -2.41 -18.38
CA ARG A 72 -0.01 -3.15 -19.53
C ARG A 72 -0.87 -2.26 -20.41
N ALA A 73 -1.68 -1.38 -19.84
CA ALA A 73 -2.47 -0.41 -20.58
C ALA A 73 -1.56 0.57 -21.34
N ALA A 74 -0.53 1.12 -20.69
CA ALA A 74 0.42 2.05 -21.32
C ALA A 74 1.09 1.44 -22.57
N ARG A 75 1.49 0.15 -22.51
CA ARG A 75 2.09 -0.57 -23.64
C ARG A 75 1.16 -0.78 -24.84
N ARG A 76 -0.16 -0.82 -24.61
CA ARG A 76 -1.16 -1.05 -25.68
C ARG A 76 -1.68 0.24 -26.32
N ARG A 77 -1.31 1.42 -25.81
CA ARG A 77 -1.79 2.71 -26.33
C ARG A 77 -0.79 3.31 -27.31
N THR A 78 -1.32 3.74 -28.47
CA THR A 78 -0.58 4.45 -29.51
C THR A 78 -0.57 5.97 -29.29
N GLN A 79 -1.56 6.50 -28.58
CA GLN A 79 -1.66 7.93 -28.25
C GLN A 79 -0.66 8.31 -27.13
N HIS A 80 0.29 9.21 -27.44
CA HIS A 80 1.37 9.62 -26.53
C HIS A 80 0.87 10.15 -25.18
N ALA A 81 -0.13 11.04 -25.16
CA ALA A 81 -0.65 11.63 -23.93
C ALA A 81 -1.25 10.57 -22.98
N ARG A 82 -2.05 9.64 -23.52
CA ARG A 82 -2.67 8.55 -22.73
C ARG A 82 -1.63 7.52 -22.26
N ARG A 83 -0.60 7.26 -23.07
CA ARG A 83 0.51 6.39 -22.69
C ARG A 83 1.34 7.01 -21.55
N PHE A 84 1.57 8.31 -21.58
CA PHE A 84 2.25 9.03 -20.50
C PHE A 84 1.46 8.95 -19.19
N VAL A 85 0.16 9.28 -19.21
CA VAL A 85 -0.71 9.18 -18.03
C VAL A 85 -0.70 7.77 -17.44
N ALA A 86 -0.87 6.73 -18.27
CA ALA A 86 -0.87 5.36 -17.80
C ALA A 86 0.50 4.89 -17.26
N ALA A 87 1.61 5.37 -17.84
CA ALA A 87 2.95 5.06 -17.38
C ALA A 87 3.28 5.74 -16.04
N VAL A 88 2.90 7.02 -15.88
CA VAL A 88 3.07 7.76 -14.62
C VAL A 88 2.22 7.14 -13.52
N SER A 89 0.95 6.81 -13.79
CA SER A 89 0.10 6.10 -12.84
C SER A 89 0.72 4.75 -12.43
N ALA A 90 1.26 3.99 -13.38
CA ALA A 90 1.94 2.73 -13.07
C ALA A 90 3.16 2.93 -12.15
N ALA A 91 3.97 3.96 -12.39
CA ALA A 91 5.09 4.31 -11.54
C ALA A 91 4.64 4.72 -10.14
N LEU A 92 3.59 5.53 -10.01
CA LEU A 92 3.03 5.95 -8.73
C LEU A 92 2.52 4.76 -7.91
N TYR A 93 1.75 3.86 -8.51
CA TYR A 93 1.31 2.63 -7.84
C TYR A 93 2.48 1.72 -7.46
N GLY A 94 3.52 1.64 -8.29
CA GLY A 94 4.73 0.88 -8.00
C GLY A 94 5.53 1.43 -6.82
N VAL A 95 5.73 2.76 -6.77
CA VAL A 95 6.38 3.44 -5.64
C VAL A 95 5.56 3.24 -4.37
N ALA A 96 4.24 3.41 -4.44
CA ALA A 96 3.36 3.16 -3.30
C ALA A 96 3.48 1.73 -2.76
N ALA A 97 3.48 0.73 -3.64
CA ALA A 97 3.66 -0.68 -3.25
C ALA A 97 5.03 -0.91 -2.59
N LEU A 98 6.10 -0.35 -3.16
CA LEU A 98 7.46 -0.45 -2.61
C LEU A 98 7.55 0.19 -1.22
N SER A 99 7.02 1.41 -1.07
CA SER A 99 6.98 2.11 0.21
C SER A 99 6.19 1.31 1.25
N THR A 100 5.03 0.76 0.89
CA THR A 100 4.25 -0.14 1.77
C THR A 100 5.06 -1.36 2.21
N ALA A 101 5.77 -2.02 1.30
CA ALA A 101 6.59 -3.18 1.63
C ALA A 101 7.74 -2.83 2.59
N VAL A 102 8.43 -1.72 2.35
CA VAL A 102 9.54 -1.25 3.20
C VAL A 102 9.03 -0.83 4.58
N ILE A 103 7.92 -0.11 4.65
CA ILE A 103 7.32 0.36 5.91
C ILE A 103 6.71 -0.79 6.71
N ALA A 104 6.26 -1.86 6.06
CA ALA A 104 5.76 -3.05 6.72
C ALA A 104 6.87 -3.98 7.24
N LEU A 105 8.12 -3.82 6.77
CA LEU A 105 9.25 -4.67 7.16
C LEU A 105 9.52 -4.70 8.68
N PRO A 106 9.49 -3.56 9.41
CA PRO A 106 9.66 -3.54 10.86
C PRO A 106 8.62 -4.37 11.62
N LEU A 107 7.41 -4.56 11.08
CA LEU A 107 6.36 -5.39 11.72
C LEU A 107 6.79 -6.86 11.88
N LEU A 108 7.78 -7.32 11.10
CA LEU A 108 8.30 -8.69 11.18
C LEU A 108 9.38 -8.86 12.26
N ALA A 109 10.06 -7.78 12.65
CA ALA A 109 11.27 -7.85 13.46
C ALA A 109 11.15 -7.14 14.80
N LEU A 110 10.31 -6.11 14.91
CA LEU A 110 10.18 -5.30 16.12
C LEU A 110 8.88 -5.61 16.88
N PRO A 111 8.93 -5.59 18.22
CA PRO A 111 7.72 -5.60 19.03
C PRO A 111 6.88 -4.34 18.71
N PRO A 112 5.54 -4.48 18.66
CA PRO A 112 4.65 -3.39 18.24
C PRO A 112 4.62 -2.20 19.22
N CYS A 113 4.87 -2.46 20.50
CA CYS A 113 4.79 -1.46 21.55
C CYS A 113 6.14 -1.44 22.28
N ILE A 114 6.77 -0.25 22.29
CA ILE A 114 7.97 0.07 23.06
C ILE A 114 7.61 1.05 24.16
#